data_AF-A0A257LU63-F1
#
_entry.id   AF-A0A257LU63-F1
#
_cell.length_a   1.000
_cell.length_b   1.000
_cell.length_c   1.000
_cell.angle_alpha   90.00
_cell.angle_beta   90.00
_cell.angle_gamma   90.00
#
_symmetry.space_group_name_H-M   'P 1'
#
loop_
_entity.id
_entity.type
_entity.pdbx_description
1 polymer ?
#
loop_
_entity_poly.entity_id
_entity_poly.type
_entity_poly.pdbx_seq_one_letter_code
_entity_poly.pdbx_strand_id
1 'polypeptide(L)'
;ALKWLKANQNSDGSWGSNRKVAMTGFALLAYFGHCETPISDEFGDSCLKGIVYLVNVGLQNDGRLANGFTSNSWCYEHAIGTYALGEAATFCKDLNIEVPSLMDVTEKAGQFIIENQNSTGGWAYSYERSGGHSDVSVTGWQIQALKACSHASSKFNGMNGCIDDALKYLDKCQNENGGYGYTGPKPAGEVEYFTLTGVGMLCNQMWGKGHRSEVKKGAKYLVA
;
A
#
# COMPACT_ATOMS: atom_id res chain seq x y z
N ALA A 1 -6.13 17.23 12.50
CA ALA A 1 -6.59 16.03 11.77
C ALA A 1 -6.71 14.81 12.68
N LEU A 2 -5.64 14.37 13.37
CA LEU A 2 -5.66 13.13 14.19
C LEU A 2 -6.73 13.09 15.28
N LYS A 3 -6.99 14.21 15.97
CA LYS A 3 -8.10 14.31 16.95
C LYS A 3 -9.47 13.97 16.33
N TRP A 4 -9.68 14.32 15.06
CA TRP A 4 -10.91 13.95 14.35
C TRP A 4 -10.95 12.45 14.07
N LEU A 5 -9.83 11.83 13.66
CA LEU A 5 -9.77 10.38 13.48
C LEU A 5 -10.11 9.65 14.78
N LYS A 6 -9.49 10.03 15.90
CA LYS A 6 -9.79 9.48 17.22
C LYS A 6 -11.28 9.61 17.59
N ALA A 7 -11.87 10.78 17.35
CA ALA A 7 -13.28 11.04 17.69
C ALA A 7 -14.29 10.32 16.77
N ASN A 8 -13.87 9.86 15.58
CA ASN A 8 -14.73 9.22 14.57
C ASN A 8 -14.34 7.75 14.31
N GLN A 9 -13.65 7.11 15.25
CA GLN A 9 -13.38 5.67 15.21
C GLN A 9 -14.64 4.90 15.59
N ASN A 10 -14.98 3.87 14.82
CA ASN A 10 -16.09 2.98 15.12
C ASN A 10 -15.81 2.16 16.39
N SER A 11 -16.85 1.62 17.02
CA SER A 11 -16.72 0.80 18.23
C SER A 11 -15.91 -0.49 18.03
N ASP A 12 -15.85 -1.00 16.79
CA ASP A 12 -15.04 -2.17 16.40
C ASP A 12 -13.57 -1.83 16.09
N GLY A 13 -13.17 -0.55 16.25
CA GLY A 13 -11.82 -0.06 15.98
C GLY A 13 -11.58 0.38 14.54
N SER A 14 -12.53 0.17 13.62
CA SER A 14 -12.40 0.58 12.22
C SER A 14 -12.74 2.05 11.98
N TRP A 15 -12.48 2.53 10.76
CA TRP A 15 -12.96 3.83 10.27
C TRP A 15 -13.88 3.68 9.07
N GLY A 16 -14.80 4.64 8.93
CA GLY A 16 -15.74 4.72 7.81
C GLY A 16 -16.91 3.73 7.90
N SER A 17 -17.84 3.84 6.94
CA SER A 17 -19.02 2.97 6.83
C SER A 17 -18.86 1.92 5.72
N ASN A 18 -18.17 2.27 4.64
CA ASN A 18 -17.83 1.41 3.51
C ASN A 18 -16.31 1.35 3.33
N ARG A 19 -15.79 0.23 2.81
CA ARG A 19 -14.33 0.04 2.59
C ARG A 19 -13.51 0.29 3.87
N LYS A 20 -14.06 -0.13 5.02
CA LYS A 20 -13.49 0.05 6.35
C LYS A 20 -12.04 -0.42 6.46
N VAL A 21 -11.62 -1.46 5.72
CA VAL A 21 -10.22 -1.89 5.69
C VAL A 21 -9.32 -0.77 5.13
N ALA A 22 -9.64 -0.24 3.95
CA ALA A 22 -8.88 0.88 3.37
C ALA A 22 -8.93 2.12 4.28
N MET A 23 -10.10 2.48 4.80
CA MET A 23 -10.27 3.66 5.66
C MET A 23 -9.49 3.53 6.96
N THR A 24 -9.46 2.33 7.55
CA THR A 24 -8.65 2.03 8.74
C THR A 24 -7.17 2.09 8.41
N GLY A 25 -6.75 1.55 7.26
CA GLY A 25 -5.37 1.66 6.80
C GLY A 25 -4.93 3.12 6.63
N PHE A 26 -5.75 3.98 6.01
CA PHE A 26 -5.47 5.41 5.92
C PHE A 26 -5.36 6.10 7.28
N ALA A 27 -6.27 5.79 8.21
CA ALA A 27 -6.24 6.37 9.55
C ALA A 27 -4.94 5.99 10.29
N LEU A 28 -4.54 4.72 10.21
CA LEU A 28 -3.30 4.22 10.79
C LEU A 28 -2.07 4.85 10.14
N LEU A 29 -2.00 4.91 8.81
CA LEU A 29 -0.89 5.57 8.11
C LEU A 29 -0.78 7.06 8.49
N ALA A 30 -1.90 7.75 8.73
CA ALA A 30 -1.88 9.13 9.22
C ALA A 30 -1.32 9.23 10.65
N TYR A 31 -1.68 8.30 11.55
CA TYR A 31 -1.08 8.22 12.88
C TYR A 31 0.43 7.97 12.80
N PHE A 32 0.83 6.93 12.07
CA PHE A 32 2.25 6.53 11.93
C PHE A 32 3.10 7.61 11.25
N GLY A 33 2.54 8.31 10.26
CA GLY A 33 3.20 9.45 9.62
C GLY A 33 3.44 10.64 10.57
N HIS A 34 2.74 10.69 11.70
CA HIS A 34 2.96 11.65 12.78
C HIS A 34 3.68 11.02 13.98
N CYS A 35 4.27 9.84 13.79
CA CYS A 35 4.94 9.03 14.82
C CYS A 35 4.03 8.65 16.01
N GLU A 36 2.72 8.63 15.82
CA GLU A 36 1.78 8.13 16.82
C GLU A 36 1.69 6.61 16.74
N THR A 37 1.85 5.93 17.88
CA THR A 37 1.96 4.47 17.97
C THR A 37 1.05 3.93 19.09
N PRO A 38 0.90 2.61 19.29
CA PRO A 38 0.07 2.06 20.37
C PRO A 38 0.45 2.50 21.79
N ILE A 39 1.67 3.02 22.00
CA ILE A 39 2.13 3.55 23.30
C ILE A 39 1.96 5.07 23.44
N SER A 40 1.45 5.76 22.42
CA SER A 40 1.21 7.20 22.49
C SER A 40 0.16 7.55 23.54
N ASP A 41 0.42 8.58 24.35
CA ASP A 41 -0.50 9.01 25.42
C ASP A 41 -1.90 9.39 24.90
N GLU A 42 -1.97 10.20 23.83
CA GLU A 42 -3.27 10.67 23.31
C GLU A 42 -3.91 9.67 22.33
N PHE A 43 -3.12 9.04 21.48
CA PHE A 43 -3.64 8.29 20.31
C PHE A 43 -3.41 6.78 20.39
N GLY A 44 -2.72 6.27 21.41
CA GLY A 44 -2.31 4.87 21.51
C GLY A 44 -3.45 3.87 21.45
N ASP A 45 -4.49 4.09 22.26
CA ASP A 45 -5.70 3.26 22.24
C ASP A 45 -6.38 3.24 20.87
N SER A 46 -6.40 4.38 20.17
CA SER A 46 -7.03 4.48 18.86
C SER A 46 -6.22 3.72 17.81
N CYS A 47 -4.89 3.85 17.85
CA CYS A 47 -3.96 3.10 17.00
C CYS A 47 -4.11 1.59 17.23
N LEU A 48 -4.06 1.13 18.49
CA LEU A 48 -4.13 -0.28 18.83
C LEU A 48 -5.43 -0.92 18.34
N LYS A 49 -6.57 -0.24 18.54
CA LYS A 49 -7.87 -0.72 18.04
C LYS A 49 -7.92 -0.85 16.53
N GLY A 50 -7.33 0.11 15.80
CA GLY A 50 -7.23 0.04 14.34
C GLY A 50 -6.38 -1.13 13.86
N ILE A 51 -5.23 -1.35 14.50
CA ILE A 51 -4.34 -2.47 14.20
C ILE A 51 -5.06 -3.80 14.45
N VAL A 52 -5.68 -3.96 15.63
CA VAL A 52 -6.42 -5.17 16.01
C VAL A 52 -7.58 -5.43 15.04
N TYR A 53 -8.29 -4.39 14.58
CA TYR A 53 -9.32 -4.55 13.56
C TYR A 53 -8.77 -5.18 12.27
N LEU A 54 -7.68 -4.63 11.72
CA LEU A 54 -7.06 -5.16 10.49
C LEU A 54 -6.51 -6.58 10.69
N VAL A 55 -5.88 -6.86 11.84
CA VAL A 55 -5.40 -8.20 12.18
C VAL A 55 -6.56 -9.21 12.20
N ASN A 56 -7.68 -8.87 12.83
CA ASN A 56 -8.85 -9.74 12.89
C ASN A 56 -9.44 -10.01 11.49
N VAL A 57 -9.52 -9.00 10.63
CA VAL A 57 -9.94 -9.19 9.23
C VAL A 57 -8.99 -10.15 8.50
N GLY A 58 -7.69 -9.95 8.64
CA GLY A 58 -6.69 -10.82 8.00
C GLY A 58 -6.74 -12.26 8.52
N LEU A 59 -6.91 -12.46 9.83
CA LEU A 59 -7.07 -13.80 10.42
C LEU A 59 -8.28 -14.54 9.85
N GLN A 60 -9.41 -13.85 9.69
CA GLN A 60 -10.64 -14.45 9.16
C GLN A 60 -10.54 -14.80 7.67
N ASN A 61 -9.62 -14.18 6.94
CA ASN A 61 -9.54 -14.26 5.49
C ASN A 61 -8.19 -14.76 4.97
N ASP A 62 -7.41 -15.40 5.83
CA ASP A 62 -6.08 -15.94 5.53
C ASP A 62 -5.14 -14.91 4.91
N GLY A 63 -4.94 -13.79 5.61
CA GLY A 63 -4.08 -12.69 5.20
C GLY A 63 -4.73 -11.70 4.22
N ARG A 64 -5.83 -12.06 3.55
CA ARG A 64 -6.53 -11.12 2.65
C ARG A 64 -7.23 -10.03 3.47
N LEU A 65 -7.19 -8.80 2.97
CA LEU A 65 -7.71 -7.62 3.68
C LEU A 65 -8.70 -6.87 2.78
N ALA A 66 -9.98 -7.07 3.00
CA ALA A 66 -11.05 -6.25 2.43
C ALA A 66 -12.33 -6.47 3.24
N ASN A 67 -13.29 -5.54 3.14
CA ASN A 67 -14.63 -5.82 3.69
C ASN A 67 -15.44 -6.82 2.85
N GLY A 68 -15.04 -7.02 1.59
CA GLY A 68 -15.60 -8.04 0.71
C GLY A 68 -14.77 -8.20 -0.55
N PHE A 69 -14.81 -9.40 -1.12
CA PHE A 69 -13.93 -9.81 -2.24
C PHE A 69 -14.64 -9.85 -3.60
N THR A 70 -15.91 -9.46 -3.66
CA THR A 70 -16.73 -9.50 -4.89
C THR A 70 -16.52 -8.29 -5.79
N SER A 71 -16.06 -7.18 -5.24
CA SER A 71 -15.84 -5.95 -6.01
C SER A 71 -14.42 -5.92 -6.57
N ASN A 72 -14.28 -5.60 -7.85
CA ASN A 72 -12.97 -5.61 -8.52
C ASN A 72 -11.90 -4.69 -7.90
N SER A 73 -12.30 -3.68 -7.14
CA SER A 73 -11.39 -2.74 -6.48
C SER A 73 -10.91 -3.19 -5.11
N TRP A 74 -11.26 -4.40 -4.63
CA TRP A 74 -10.82 -4.91 -3.33
C TRP A 74 -9.28 -4.98 -3.21
N CYS A 75 -8.56 -5.03 -4.33
CA CYS A 75 -7.11 -4.95 -4.38
C CYS A 75 -6.53 -3.66 -3.79
N TYR A 76 -7.26 -2.54 -3.86
CA TYR A 76 -6.86 -1.31 -3.18
C TYR A 76 -7.01 -1.43 -1.67
N GLU A 77 -8.14 -1.98 -1.20
CA GLU A 77 -8.33 -2.22 0.24
C GLU A 77 -7.24 -3.13 0.79
N HIS A 78 -6.90 -4.19 0.04
CA HIS A 78 -5.85 -5.10 0.46
C HIS A 78 -4.51 -4.40 0.59
N ALA A 79 -4.06 -3.69 -0.45
CA ALA A 79 -2.78 -3.00 -0.41
C ALA A 79 -2.71 -1.93 0.69
N ILE A 80 -3.75 -1.12 0.86
CA ILE A 80 -3.78 -0.06 1.88
C ILE A 80 -3.77 -0.67 3.29
N GLY A 81 -4.54 -1.73 3.52
CA GLY A 81 -4.53 -2.46 4.78
C GLY A 81 -3.17 -3.12 5.06
N THR A 82 -2.58 -3.76 4.06
CA THR A 82 -1.27 -4.42 4.17
C THR A 82 -0.16 -3.41 4.45
N TYR A 83 -0.19 -2.24 3.81
CA TYR A 83 0.75 -1.15 4.10
C TYR A 83 0.64 -0.74 5.58
N ALA A 84 -0.57 -0.45 6.06
CA ALA A 84 -0.76 -0.08 7.46
C ALA A 84 -0.30 -1.19 8.44
N LEU A 85 -0.54 -2.47 8.13
CA LEU A 85 -0.04 -3.58 8.93
C LEU A 85 1.49 -3.69 8.89
N GLY A 86 2.13 -3.46 7.74
CA GLY A 86 3.59 -3.45 7.61
C GLY A 86 4.25 -2.37 8.48
N GLU A 87 3.72 -1.16 8.47
CA GLU A 87 4.17 -0.06 9.34
C GLU A 87 3.91 -0.39 10.82
N ALA A 88 2.70 -0.84 11.16
CA ALA A 88 2.34 -1.23 12.52
C ALA A 88 3.26 -2.34 13.06
N ALA A 89 3.52 -3.36 12.26
CA ALA A 89 4.38 -4.48 12.59
C ALA A 89 5.83 -4.03 12.83
N THR A 90 6.31 -3.07 12.06
CA THR A 90 7.64 -2.46 12.25
C THR A 90 7.71 -1.69 13.57
N PHE A 91 6.77 -0.77 13.81
CA PHE A 91 6.72 -0.01 15.08
C PHE A 91 6.57 -0.92 16.30
N CYS A 92 5.64 -1.88 16.25
CA CYS A 92 5.42 -2.79 17.36
C CYS A 92 6.65 -3.66 17.65
N LYS A 93 7.34 -4.15 16.61
CA LYS A 93 8.60 -4.89 16.77
C LYS A 93 9.68 -4.01 17.40
N ASP A 94 9.90 -2.81 16.88
CA ASP A 94 10.99 -1.93 17.31
C ASP A 94 10.75 -1.35 18.72
N LEU A 95 9.49 -1.15 19.10
CA LEU A 95 9.06 -0.68 20.43
C LEU A 95 8.74 -1.81 21.42
N ASN A 96 8.94 -3.07 21.02
CA ASN A 96 8.65 -4.25 21.82
C ASN A 96 7.19 -4.30 22.35
N ILE A 97 6.23 -3.95 21.49
CA ILE A 97 4.79 -3.99 21.75
C ILE A 97 4.24 -5.30 21.18
N GLU A 98 3.68 -6.15 22.04
CA GLU A 98 3.07 -7.40 21.59
C GLU A 98 1.62 -7.16 21.13
N VAL A 99 1.37 -7.40 19.84
CA VAL A 99 0.02 -7.48 19.28
C VAL A 99 -0.16 -8.89 18.70
N PRO A 100 -1.08 -9.71 19.26
CA PRO A 100 -1.28 -11.08 18.80
C PRO A 100 -1.51 -11.16 17.29
N SER A 101 -0.83 -12.11 16.64
CA SER A 101 -0.95 -12.40 15.21
C SER A 101 -0.61 -11.25 14.24
N LEU A 102 -0.15 -10.10 14.72
CA LEU A 102 0.19 -8.96 13.85
C LEU A 102 1.24 -9.34 12.80
N MET A 103 2.35 -9.95 13.24
CA MET A 103 3.42 -10.35 12.33
C MET A 103 2.96 -11.44 11.35
N ASP A 104 2.25 -12.47 11.82
CA ASP A 104 1.75 -13.56 10.98
C ASP A 104 0.79 -13.05 9.89
N VAL A 105 -0.17 -12.20 10.26
CA VAL A 105 -1.11 -11.60 9.29
C VAL A 105 -0.38 -10.68 8.32
N THR A 106 0.60 -9.89 8.78
CA THR A 106 1.41 -9.03 7.91
C THR A 106 2.20 -9.85 6.89
N GLU A 107 2.81 -10.96 7.32
CA GLU A 107 3.55 -11.89 6.46
C GLU A 107 2.61 -12.53 5.43
N LYS A 108 1.43 -13.01 5.83
CA LYS A 108 0.44 -13.58 4.89
C LYS A 108 -0.08 -12.55 3.90
N ALA A 109 -0.41 -11.35 4.38
CA ALA A 109 -0.93 -10.28 3.54
C ALA A 109 0.10 -9.81 2.50
N GLY A 110 1.36 -9.60 2.91
CA GLY A 110 2.43 -9.25 1.98
C GLY A 110 2.75 -10.38 0.99
N GLN A 111 2.76 -11.64 1.45
CA GLN A 111 2.98 -12.80 0.58
C GLN A 111 1.85 -12.95 -0.46
N PHE A 112 0.60 -12.70 -0.07
CA PHE A 112 -0.54 -12.69 -1.00
C PHE A 112 -0.34 -11.68 -2.14
N ILE A 113 0.15 -10.46 -1.85
CA ILE A 113 0.45 -9.46 -2.88
C ILE A 113 1.49 -10.00 -3.87
N ILE A 114 2.57 -10.61 -3.38
CA ILE A 114 3.66 -11.15 -4.22
C ILE A 114 3.15 -12.26 -5.14
N GLU A 115 2.36 -13.19 -4.61
CA GLU A 115 1.88 -14.36 -5.35
C GLU A 115 0.82 -14.03 -6.40
N ASN A 116 0.18 -12.86 -6.29
CA ASN A 116 -0.88 -12.41 -7.17
C ASN A 116 -0.48 -11.22 -8.05
N GLN A 117 0.82 -11.08 -8.34
CA GLN A 117 1.30 -10.18 -9.39
C GLN A 117 0.83 -10.66 -10.77
N ASN A 118 0.45 -9.70 -11.62
CA ASN A 118 -0.01 -9.97 -12.97
C ASN A 118 1.17 -10.23 -13.92
N SER A 119 0.95 -10.98 -15.00
CA SER A 119 1.97 -11.26 -16.03
C SER A 119 2.54 -10.01 -16.72
N THR A 120 1.89 -8.86 -16.61
CA THR A 120 2.43 -7.56 -17.05
C THR A 120 3.57 -7.02 -16.16
N GLY A 121 3.72 -7.56 -14.96
CA GLY A 121 4.59 -7.05 -13.89
C GLY A 121 3.89 -6.09 -12.93
N GLY A 122 2.74 -5.52 -13.30
CA GLY A 122 1.91 -4.74 -12.39
C GLY A 122 0.94 -5.61 -11.58
N TRP A 123 -0.06 -4.98 -10.97
CA TRP A 123 -1.21 -5.68 -10.41
C TRP A 123 -2.48 -5.30 -11.15
N ALA A 124 -3.32 -6.30 -11.40
CA ALA A 124 -4.62 -6.08 -11.99
C ALA A 124 -5.70 -5.95 -10.90
N TYR A 125 -6.81 -5.32 -11.27
CA TYR A 125 -8.03 -5.34 -10.47
C TYR A 125 -8.45 -6.79 -10.21
N SER A 126 -9.07 -7.02 -9.05
CA SER A 126 -9.39 -8.36 -8.54
C SER A 126 -8.20 -9.29 -8.33
N TYR A 127 -6.96 -8.81 -8.44
CA TYR A 127 -5.76 -9.67 -8.42
C TYR A 127 -5.72 -10.71 -9.55
N GLU A 128 -6.28 -10.37 -10.72
CA GLU A 128 -6.15 -11.21 -11.91
C GLU A 128 -4.66 -11.38 -12.28
N ARG A 129 -4.19 -12.62 -12.38
CA ARG A 129 -2.77 -12.93 -12.66
C ARG A 129 -2.44 -12.94 -14.14
N SER A 130 -3.46 -13.07 -15.00
CA SER A 130 -3.33 -13.02 -16.45
C SER A 130 -4.51 -12.27 -17.04
N GLY A 131 -4.25 -11.36 -17.98
CA GLY A 131 -5.28 -10.42 -18.44
C GLY A 131 -5.65 -9.42 -17.34
N GLY A 132 -6.89 -8.94 -17.35
CA GLY A 132 -7.35 -7.94 -16.38
C GLY A 132 -6.77 -6.54 -16.61
N HIS A 133 -7.36 -5.55 -15.94
CA HIS A 133 -6.89 -4.16 -16.02
C HIS A 133 -5.80 -3.94 -14.98
N SER A 134 -4.55 -3.82 -15.41
CA SER A 134 -3.44 -3.36 -14.57
C SER A 134 -3.16 -1.89 -14.86
N ASP A 135 -2.96 -1.10 -13.81
CA ASP A 135 -2.58 0.32 -13.92
C ASP A 135 -1.53 0.71 -12.87
N VAL A 136 -0.89 1.87 -13.07
CA VAL A 136 0.12 2.44 -12.18
C VAL A 136 -0.45 2.77 -10.79
N SER A 137 -1.73 3.13 -10.70
CA SER A 137 -2.33 3.53 -9.43
C SER A 137 -2.52 2.35 -8.48
N VAL A 138 -3.06 1.23 -8.94
CA VAL A 138 -3.14 -0.01 -8.13
C VAL A 138 -1.74 -0.56 -7.88
N THR A 139 -0.88 -0.60 -8.90
CA THR A 139 0.49 -1.13 -8.78
C THR A 139 1.29 -0.35 -7.75
N GLY A 140 1.17 0.97 -7.72
CA GLY A 140 1.85 1.82 -6.75
C GLY A 140 1.46 1.55 -5.31
N TRP A 141 0.20 1.22 -5.03
CA TRP A 141 -0.22 0.82 -3.68
C TRP A 141 0.40 -0.50 -3.24
N GLN A 142 0.48 -1.49 -4.14
CA GLN A 142 1.09 -2.79 -3.84
C GLN A 142 2.60 -2.64 -3.56
N ILE A 143 3.30 -1.85 -4.37
CA ILE A 143 4.74 -1.59 -4.18
C ILE A 143 5.02 -0.92 -2.84
N GLN A 144 4.19 0.04 -2.43
CA GLN A 144 4.30 0.71 -1.12
C GLN A 144 4.03 -0.25 0.02
N ALA A 145 2.98 -1.07 -0.09
CA ALA A 145 2.65 -2.08 0.92
C ALA A 145 3.79 -3.09 1.13
N LEU A 146 4.34 -3.61 0.02
CA LEU A 146 5.49 -4.53 0.07
C LEU A 146 6.73 -3.88 0.68
N LYS A 147 6.90 -2.56 0.50
CA LYS A 147 8.03 -1.85 1.11
C LYS A 147 7.91 -1.86 2.63
N ALA A 148 6.75 -1.49 3.15
CA ALA A 148 6.51 -1.51 4.60
C ALA A 148 6.64 -2.93 5.16
N CYS A 149 6.12 -3.94 4.47
CA CYS A 149 6.31 -5.34 4.83
C CYS A 149 7.79 -5.74 4.89
N SER A 150 8.63 -5.27 3.96
CA SER A 150 10.07 -5.58 3.94
C SER A 150 10.84 -5.05 5.16
N HIS A 151 10.33 -4.02 5.82
CA HIS A 151 10.89 -3.51 7.08
C HIS A 151 10.45 -4.35 8.28
N ALA A 152 9.23 -4.88 8.23
CA ALA A 152 8.67 -5.72 9.28
C ALA A 152 9.31 -7.11 9.31
N SER A 153 9.40 -7.79 8.16
CA SER A 153 9.86 -9.19 8.05
C SER A 153 10.71 -9.45 6.80
N SER A 154 11.63 -10.41 6.93
CA SER A 154 12.48 -10.89 5.84
C SER A 154 12.02 -12.24 5.25
N LYS A 155 10.85 -12.75 5.64
CA LYS A 155 10.38 -14.10 5.27
C LYS A 155 9.64 -14.18 3.93
N PHE A 156 9.59 -13.10 3.17
CA PHE A 156 8.82 -13.05 1.93
C PHE A 156 9.54 -13.75 0.77
N ASN A 157 8.85 -14.70 0.14
CA ASN A 157 9.39 -15.44 -1.00
C ASN A 157 9.13 -14.68 -2.30
N GLY A 158 10.18 -14.43 -3.08
CA GLY A 158 10.06 -13.81 -4.42
C GLY A 158 9.93 -12.28 -4.43
N MET A 159 10.04 -11.62 -3.27
CA MET A 159 9.86 -10.16 -3.15
C MET A 159 10.73 -9.34 -4.11
N ASN A 160 12.03 -9.62 -4.20
CA ASN A 160 12.94 -8.84 -5.06
C ASN A 160 12.56 -8.92 -6.55
N GLY A 161 12.28 -10.13 -7.06
CA GLY A 161 11.85 -10.31 -8.45
C GLY A 161 10.52 -9.63 -8.73
N CYS A 162 9.57 -9.76 -7.80
CA CYS A 162 8.28 -9.10 -7.87
C CYS A 162 8.42 -7.57 -7.98
N ILE A 163 9.23 -6.95 -7.11
CA ILE A 163 9.48 -5.50 -7.15
C ILE A 163 10.22 -5.08 -8.43
N ASP A 164 11.21 -5.83 -8.88
CA ASP A 164 11.94 -5.52 -10.10
C ASP A 164 11.00 -5.48 -11.31
N ASP A 165 10.07 -6.43 -11.41
CA ASP A 165 9.07 -6.47 -12.49
C ASP A 165 8.03 -5.37 -12.36
N ALA A 166 7.63 -5.03 -11.12
CA ALA A 166 6.72 -3.92 -10.85
C ALA A 166 7.32 -2.57 -11.24
N LEU A 167 8.59 -2.33 -10.91
CA LEU A 167 9.28 -1.10 -11.31
C LEU A 167 9.43 -1.02 -12.83
N LYS A 168 9.76 -2.12 -13.52
CA LYS A 168 9.78 -2.17 -14.99
C LYS A 168 8.40 -1.86 -15.60
N TYR A 169 7.32 -2.34 -14.97
CA TYR A 169 5.96 -2.00 -15.39
C TYR A 169 5.72 -0.49 -15.28
N LEU A 170 6.06 0.12 -14.14
CA LEU A 170 5.95 1.58 -13.97
C LEU A 170 6.75 2.33 -15.05
N ASP A 171 7.97 1.92 -15.33
CA ASP A 171 8.84 2.58 -16.31
C ASP A 171 8.25 2.56 -17.73
N LYS A 172 7.56 1.48 -18.11
CA LYS A 172 6.81 1.39 -19.38
C LYS A 172 5.64 2.37 -19.45
N CYS A 173 5.13 2.82 -18.31
CA CYS A 173 4.06 3.81 -18.22
C CYS A 173 4.58 5.26 -18.14
N GLN A 174 5.90 5.48 -18.18
CA GLN A 174 6.46 6.82 -18.21
C GLN A 174 6.54 7.37 -19.64
N ASN A 175 6.03 8.59 -19.83
CA ASN A 175 6.20 9.37 -21.03
C ASN A 175 7.63 9.91 -21.18
N GLU A 176 8.05 10.24 -22.40
CA GLU A 176 9.34 10.87 -22.67
C GLU A 176 9.55 12.18 -21.90
N ASN A 177 8.48 12.95 -21.68
CA ASN A 177 8.51 14.19 -20.90
C ASN A 177 8.65 13.98 -19.38
N GLY A 178 8.60 12.73 -18.90
CA GLY A 178 8.79 12.34 -17.50
C GLY A 178 7.52 12.06 -16.71
N GLY A 179 6.34 12.40 -17.23
CA GLY A 179 5.06 12.10 -16.57
C GLY A 179 4.70 10.61 -16.64
N TYR A 180 3.97 10.10 -15.64
CA TYR A 180 3.51 8.70 -15.64
C TYR A 180 2.00 8.60 -15.92
N GLY A 181 1.63 7.81 -16.93
CA GLY A 181 0.23 7.51 -17.24
C GLY A 181 -0.32 6.31 -16.46
N TYR A 182 -1.59 5.98 -16.67
CA TYR A 182 -2.26 4.88 -15.95
C TYR A 182 -1.85 3.50 -16.47
N THR A 183 -2.05 3.23 -17.76
CA THR A 183 -1.80 1.90 -18.36
C THR A 183 -0.70 1.92 -19.42
N GLY A 184 -0.06 3.08 -19.61
CA GLY A 184 0.94 3.33 -20.63
C GLY A 184 1.43 4.78 -20.57
N PRO A 185 2.28 5.20 -21.51
CA PRO A 185 2.99 6.47 -21.46
C PRO A 185 2.14 7.68 -21.87
N LYS A 186 0.81 7.55 -21.96
CA LYS A 186 -0.10 8.63 -22.34
C LYS A 186 -0.88 9.12 -21.12
N PRO A 187 -1.25 10.41 -21.06
CA PRO A 187 -2.23 10.90 -20.09
C PRO A 187 -3.53 10.10 -20.17
N ALA A 188 -4.25 10.02 -19.05
CA ALA A 188 -5.53 9.34 -19.01
C ALA A 188 -6.68 10.28 -19.39
N GLY A 189 -7.66 9.79 -20.14
CA GLY A 189 -8.82 10.57 -20.55
C GLY A 189 -8.44 11.72 -21.51
N GLU A 190 -9.12 12.85 -21.36
CA GLU A 190 -8.95 14.04 -22.22
C GLU A 190 -7.97 15.07 -21.63
N VAL A 191 -7.35 14.79 -20.48
CA VAL A 191 -6.40 15.73 -19.87
C VAL A 191 -5.01 15.61 -20.50
N GLU A 192 -4.28 16.73 -20.57
CA GLU A 192 -2.93 16.78 -21.15
C GLU A 192 -1.81 16.58 -20.10
N TYR A 193 -2.17 16.24 -18.85
CA TYR A 193 -1.23 16.11 -17.73
C TYR A 193 -1.26 14.73 -17.08
N PHE A 194 -0.20 14.42 -16.34
CA PHE A 194 0.04 13.12 -15.72
C PHE A 194 -0.17 13.18 -14.20
N THR A 195 -1.22 12.52 -13.71
CA THR A 195 -1.57 12.50 -12.27
C THR A 195 -0.76 11.49 -11.45
N LEU A 196 -0.13 10.52 -12.10
CA LEU A 196 0.56 9.41 -11.42
C LEU A 196 2.09 9.57 -11.35
N THR A 197 2.62 10.72 -11.77
CA THR A 197 4.06 10.99 -11.75
C THR A 197 4.65 10.85 -10.35
N GLY A 198 3.95 11.37 -9.33
CA GLY A 198 4.38 11.21 -7.93
C GLY A 198 4.45 9.75 -7.48
N VAL A 199 3.50 8.92 -7.93
CA VAL A 199 3.48 7.47 -7.61
C VAL A 199 4.68 6.77 -8.25
N GLY A 200 4.94 7.02 -9.54
CA GLY A 200 6.07 6.43 -10.25
C GLY A 200 7.42 6.77 -9.61
N MET A 201 7.58 8.02 -9.19
CA MET A 201 8.78 8.49 -8.48
C MET A 201 8.92 7.85 -7.11
N LEU A 202 7.87 7.92 -6.28
CA LEU A 202 7.88 7.43 -4.91
C LEU A 202 8.21 5.93 -4.86
N CYS A 203 7.61 5.13 -5.74
CA CYS A 203 7.87 3.69 -5.83
C CYS A 203 9.35 3.40 -6.10
N ASN A 204 9.96 4.08 -7.06
CA ASN A 204 11.39 3.92 -7.33
C ASN A 204 12.23 4.37 -6.11
N GLN A 205 11.89 5.49 -5.48
CA GLN A 205 12.65 6.02 -4.34
C GLN A 205 12.60 5.09 -3.11
N MET A 206 11.43 4.57 -2.75
CA MET A 206 11.23 3.67 -1.61
C MET A 206 12.06 2.38 -1.74
N TRP A 207 12.30 1.93 -2.96
CA TRP A 207 13.11 0.74 -3.25
C TRP A 207 14.58 1.06 -3.59
N GLY A 208 15.08 2.22 -3.15
CA GLY A 208 16.49 2.60 -3.28
C GLY A 208 16.92 2.96 -4.71
N LYS A 209 15.96 3.13 -5.62
CA LYS A 209 16.18 3.46 -7.03
C LYS A 209 15.95 4.95 -7.34
N GLY A 210 16.02 5.81 -6.33
CA GLY A 210 15.80 7.26 -6.47
C GLY A 210 16.77 7.98 -7.41
N HIS A 211 17.94 7.40 -7.70
CA HIS A 211 18.96 7.98 -8.58
C HIS A 211 18.70 7.71 -10.08
N ARG A 212 17.72 6.85 -10.41
CA ARG A 212 17.37 6.45 -11.77
C ARG A 212 16.92 7.64 -12.62
N SER A 213 17.11 7.52 -13.93
CA SER A 213 16.71 8.55 -14.90
C SER A 213 15.22 8.86 -14.83
N GLU A 214 14.40 7.86 -14.56
CA GLU A 214 12.95 7.90 -14.54
C GLU A 214 12.46 8.83 -13.41
N VAL A 215 13.07 8.74 -12.22
CA VAL A 215 12.79 9.67 -11.10
C VAL A 215 13.22 11.09 -11.44
N LYS A 216 14.40 11.27 -12.06
CA LYS A 216 14.90 12.58 -12.47
C LYS A 216 14.01 13.25 -13.53
N LYS A 217 13.49 12.47 -14.48
CA LYS A 217 12.53 12.95 -15.50
C LYS A 217 11.20 13.36 -14.85
N GLY A 218 10.67 12.52 -13.95
CA GLY A 218 9.46 12.84 -13.21
C GLY A 218 9.59 14.11 -12.37
N ALA A 219 10.73 14.29 -11.68
CA ALA A 219 11.00 15.51 -10.92
C ALA A 219 11.02 16.76 -11.81
N LYS A 220 11.65 16.68 -12.99
CA LYS A 220 11.65 17.76 -13.98
C LYS A 220 10.24 18.07 -14.48
N TYR A 221 9.43 17.05 -14.73
CA TYR A 221 8.03 17.22 -15.15
C TYR A 221 7.19 17.96 -14.10
N LEU A 222 7.36 17.67 -12.81
CA LEU A 222 6.56 18.25 -11.73
C LEU A 222 6.88 19.72 -11.41
N VAL A 223 8.06 20.21 -11.82
CA VAL A 223 8.51 21.59 -11.55
C VAL A 223 8.53 22.47 -12.80
N ALA A 224 8.20 21.90 -13.96
CA ALA A 224 8.03 22.61 -15.23
C ALA A 224 6.66 23.30 -15.27
#